data_AF-A0A139WI96-F1
#
_entry.id   AF-A0A139WI96-F1
#
_cell.length_a   1.000
_cell.length_b   1.000
_cell.length_c   1.000
_cell.angle_alpha   90.00
_cell.angle_beta   90.00
_cell.angle_gamma   90.00
#
_symmetry.space_group_name_H-M   'P 1'
#
loop_
_entity.id
_entity.type
_entity.pdbx_description
1 polymer ?
#
loop_
_entity_poly.entity_id
_entity_poly.type
_entity_poly.pdbx_seq_one_letter_code
_entity_poly.pdbx_strand_id
1 'polypeptide(L)'
;MRKGDLTVNLNESILRLQGAATETDEYRLNRSEDAFQELNRKSAALKRILSRIPDEINDRKTFLETIKEIASAIKRLLDAVNEVNGFIPGTTGKQALEQRKREFVKFSKRFSNTLKEYFKQGLADAVFISALYLIHQTNMIIATVKQKCE
;
A
#
# COMPACT_ATOMS: atom_id res chain seq x y z
N MET A 1 18.20 -14.78 34.57
CA MET A 1 17.77 -14.61 33.16
C MET A 1 17.74 -13.12 32.85
N ARG A 2 18.59 -12.64 31.93
CA ARG A 2 18.53 -11.24 31.47
C ARG A 2 17.25 -11.08 30.65
N LYS A 3 16.32 -10.24 31.10
CA LYS A 3 15.25 -9.73 30.24
C LYS A 3 15.94 -9.05 29.06
N GLY A 4 15.86 -9.63 27.88
CA GLY A 4 16.36 -8.97 26.67
C GLY A 4 15.49 -7.75 26.45
N ASP A 5 16.06 -6.55 26.66
CA ASP A 5 15.50 -5.30 26.16
C ASP A 5 15.56 -5.30 24.63
N LEU A 6 14.70 -6.11 24.03
CA LEU A 6 14.37 -6.05 22.62
C LEU A 6 13.32 -4.94 22.50
N THR A 7 13.79 -3.70 22.35
CA THR A 7 12.96 -2.59 21.85
C THR A 7 12.62 -2.88 20.39
N VAL A 8 11.69 -3.81 20.17
CA VAL A 8 11.20 -4.15 18.85
C VAL A 8 10.27 -3.04 18.38
N ASN A 9 10.60 -2.44 17.24
CA ASN A 9 9.68 -1.54 16.58
C ASN A 9 8.52 -2.35 15.99
N LEU A 10 7.34 -2.23 16.60
CA LEU A 10 6.16 -2.97 16.19
C LEU A 10 5.72 -2.61 14.77
N ASN A 11 5.83 -1.32 14.38
CA ASN A 11 5.43 -0.87 13.05
C ASN A 11 6.35 -1.44 11.97
N GLU A 12 7.65 -1.48 12.24
CA GLU A 12 8.64 -2.12 11.39
C GLU A 12 8.34 -3.60 11.18
N SER A 13 8.09 -4.32 12.29
CA SER A 13 7.79 -5.75 12.28
C SER A 13 6.51 -6.05 11.48
N ILE A 14 5.46 -5.25 11.69
CA ILE A 14 4.22 -5.38 10.91
C ILE A 14 4.50 -5.12 9.43
N LEU A 15 5.29 -4.10 9.07
CA LEU A 15 5.61 -3.80 7.67
C LEU A 15 6.29 -4.98 6.98
N ARG A 16 7.28 -5.59 7.64
CA ARG A 16 7.99 -6.79 7.14
C ARG A 16 7.02 -7.95 6.93
N LEU A 17 6.12 -8.18 7.89
CA LEU A 17 5.11 -9.24 7.81
C LEU A 17 4.12 -9.01 6.65
N GLN A 18 3.75 -7.76 6.34
CA GLN A 18 2.86 -7.47 5.20
C GLN A 18 3.47 -7.87 3.84
N GLY A 19 4.80 -7.91 3.73
CA GLY A 19 5.50 -8.37 2.53
C GLY A 19 5.59 -9.89 2.39
N ALA A 20 5.65 -10.59 3.53
CA ALA A 20 5.80 -12.03 3.61
C ALA A 20 4.46 -12.77 3.66
N ALA A 21 3.38 -12.09 4.09
CA ALA A 21 2.05 -12.67 4.12
C ALA A 21 1.56 -12.95 2.69
N THR A 22 1.14 -14.19 2.44
CA THR A 22 0.29 -14.49 1.28
C THR A 22 -0.97 -13.64 1.39
N GLU A 23 -1.40 -13.01 0.29
CA GLU A 23 -2.64 -12.23 0.28
C GLU A 23 -3.77 -13.10 0.82
N THR A 24 -4.35 -12.69 1.94
CA THR A 24 -5.51 -13.36 2.51
C THR A 24 -6.65 -13.30 1.50
N ASP A 25 -7.49 -14.34 1.44
CA ASP A 25 -8.63 -14.40 0.51
C ASP A 25 -9.55 -13.17 0.63
N GLU A 26 -9.54 -12.48 1.76
CA GLU A 26 -10.26 -11.23 2.00
C GLU A 26 -9.83 -10.09 1.05
N TYR A 27 -8.54 -10.03 0.67
CA TYR A 27 -7.97 -8.96 -0.17
C TYR A 27 -7.53 -9.45 -1.54
N ARG A 28 -8.20 -10.49 -2.05
CA ARG A 28 -8.00 -11.04 -3.40
C ARG A 28 -9.33 -11.08 -4.15
N LEU A 29 -9.30 -10.57 -5.39
CA LEU A 29 -10.42 -10.66 -6.33
C LEU A 29 -10.38 -12.03 -7.03
N ASN A 30 -11.52 -12.71 -7.09
CA ASN A 30 -11.70 -14.04 -7.68
C ASN A 30 -12.10 -13.98 -9.17
N ARG A 31 -12.47 -12.81 -9.65
CA ARG A 31 -12.86 -12.53 -11.05
C ARG A 31 -11.72 -12.78 -12.03
N SER A 32 -11.99 -13.52 -13.10
CA SER A 32 -10.98 -13.95 -14.09
C SER A 32 -10.62 -12.87 -15.12
N GLU A 33 -11.39 -11.79 -15.21
CA GLU A 33 -11.15 -10.72 -16.17
C GLU A 33 -9.83 -9.99 -15.92
N ASP A 34 -9.14 -9.64 -17.00
CA ASP A 34 -7.78 -9.08 -16.96
C ASP A 34 -7.66 -7.84 -16.07
N ALA A 35 -8.67 -6.95 -16.07
CA ALA A 35 -8.67 -5.76 -15.24
C ALA A 35 -8.61 -6.07 -13.73
N PHE A 36 -9.31 -7.12 -13.27
CA PHE A 36 -9.33 -7.51 -11.86
C PHE A 36 -8.05 -8.25 -11.47
N GLN A 37 -7.52 -9.10 -12.36
CA GLN A 37 -6.23 -9.76 -12.16
C GLN A 37 -5.08 -8.77 -12.12
N GLU A 38 -5.12 -7.75 -12.97
CA GLU A 38 -4.12 -6.70 -12.99
C GLU A 38 -4.17 -5.85 -11.72
N LEU A 39 -5.38 -5.50 -11.24
CA LEU A 39 -5.56 -4.81 -9.96
C LEU A 39 -4.97 -5.62 -8.79
N ASN A 40 -5.21 -6.93 -8.71
CA ASN A 40 -4.58 -7.82 -7.72
C ASN A 40 -3.04 -7.74 -7.81
N ARG A 41 -2.46 -7.90 -9.00
CA ARG A 41 -1.00 -7.84 -9.21
C ARG A 41 -0.40 -6.50 -8.80
N LYS A 42 -1.03 -5.37 -9.17
CA LYS A 42 -0.55 -4.03 -8.81
C LYS A 42 -0.65 -3.77 -7.31
N SER A 43 -1.73 -4.21 -6.68
CA SER A 43 -1.91 -4.16 -5.22
C SER A 43 -0.81 -4.93 -4.50
N ALA A 44 -0.58 -6.19 -4.88
CA ALA A 44 0.47 -7.04 -4.32
C ALA A 44 1.86 -6.43 -4.50
N ALA A 45 2.16 -5.91 -5.70
CA ALA A 45 3.43 -5.27 -6.00
C ALA A 45 3.70 -4.05 -5.11
N LEU A 46 2.71 -3.16 -4.94
CA LEU A 46 2.85 -1.99 -4.08
C LEU A 46 3.11 -2.39 -2.63
N LYS A 47 2.34 -3.34 -2.09
CA LYS A 47 2.52 -3.83 -0.71
C LYS A 47 3.92 -4.42 -0.49
N ARG A 48 4.43 -5.18 -1.45
CA ARG A 48 5.77 -5.79 -1.41
C ARG A 48 6.89 -4.74 -1.43
N ILE A 49 6.75 -3.68 -2.22
CA ILE A 49 7.75 -2.60 -2.23
C ILE A 49 7.68 -1.83 -0.91
N LEU A 50 6.49 -1.52 -0.41
CA LEU A 50 6.33 -0.84 0.90
C LEU A 50 6.95 -1.67 2.03
N SER A 51 6.81 -2.99 2.03
CA SER A 51 7.39 -3.86 3.07
C SER A 51 8.91 -3.91 3.11
N ARG A 52 9.61 -3.45 2.05
CA ARG A 52 11.09 -3.36 2.00
C ARG A 52 11.64 -2.13 2.71
N ILE A 53 10.80 -1.14 3.04
CA ILE A 53 11.22 0.13 3.64
C ILE A 53 12.13 -0.08 4.88
N PRO A 54 11.81 -0.95 5.86
CA PRO A 54 12.64 -1.21 7.02
C PRO A 54 14.08 -1.59 6.71
N ASP A 55 14.29 -2.37 5.66
CA ASP A 55 15.61 -2.85 5.25
C ASP A 55 16.39 -1.79 4.49
N GLU A 56 15.69 -0.97 3.72
CA GLU A 56 16.31 -0.06 2.76
C GLU A 56 16.46 1.36 3.31
N ILE A 57 15.68 1.76 4.32
CA ILE A 57 15.61 3.15 4.85
C ILE A 57 16.95 3.70 5.37
N ASN A 58 17.86 2.82 5.81
CA ASN A 58 19.18 3.19 6.33
C ASN A 58 20.22 3.41 5.22
N ASP A 59 20.05 2.79 4.04
CA ASP A 59 20.88 3.05 2.87
C ASP A 59 20.20 4.09 1.98
N ARG A 60 20.71 5.33 2.04
CA ARG A 60 20.15 6.45 1.28
C ARG A 60 20.03 6.19 -0.21
N LYS A 61 21.01 5.52 -0.84
CA LYS A 61 20.99 5.30 -2.29
C LYS A 61 19.89 4.30 -2.64
N THR A 62 19.86 3.17 -1.92
CA THR A 62 18.85 2.14 -2.10
C THR A 62 17.46 2.69 -1.79
N PHE A 63 17.29 3.42 -0.69
CA PHE A 63 16.02 4.01 -0.30
C PHE A 63 15.45 4.99 -1.33
N LEU A 64 16.29 5.80 -1.97
CA LEU A 64 15.84 6.70 -3.04
C LEU A 64 15.30 5.94 -4.26
N GLU A 65 15.90 4.78 -4.59
CA GLU A 65 15.35 3.90 -5.63
C GLU A 65 14.02 3.28 -5.19
N THR A 66 13.91 2.81 -3.94
CA THR A 66 12.66 2.31 -3.36
C THR A 66 11.54 3.35 -3.45
N ILE A 67 11.83 4.62 -3.15
CA ILE A 67 10.84 5.71 -3.24
C ILE A 67 10.36 5.88 -4.68
N LYS A 68 11.25 5.80 -5.68
CA LYS A 68 10.87 5.85 -7.10
C LYS A 68 10.03 4.63 -7.50
N GLU A 69 10.38 3.44 -7.03
CA GLU A 69 9.60 2.21 -7.23
C GLU A 69 8.19 2.36 -6.65
N ILE A 70 8.06 2.88 -5.42
CA ILE A 70 6.77 3.14 -4.76
C ILE A 70 5.94 4.13 -5.58
N ALA A 71 6.52 5.25 -6.02
CA ALA A 71 5.81 6.25 -6.81
C ALA A 71 5.27 5.65 -8.14
N SER A 72 6.08 4.83 -8.81
CA SER A 72 5.69 4.11 -10.01
C SER A 72 4.57 3.10 -9.74
N ALA A 73 4.67 2.32 -8.66
CA ALA A 73 3.66 1.33 -8.26
C ALA A 73 2.33 1.99 -7.88
N ILE A 74 2.36 3.12 -7.18
CA ILE A 74 1.17 3.93 -6.85
C ILE A 74 0.44 4.37 -8.12
N LYS A 75 1.18 4.90 -9.11
CA LYS A 75 0.59 5.30 -10.39
C LYS A 75 -0.09 4.10 -11.08
N ARG A 76 0.64 2.98 -11.21
CA ARG A 76 0.11 1.76 -11.84
C ARG A 76 -1.12 1.20 -11.12
N LEU A 77 -1.16 1.26 -9.79
CA LEU A 77 -2.33 0.85 -9.02
C LEU A 77 -3.53 1.74 -9.32
N LEU A 78 -3.34 3.07 -9.35
CA LEU A 78 -4.41 4.01 -9.65
C LEU A 78 -4.95 3.84 -11.07
N ASP A 79 -4.08 3.56 -12.04
CA ASP A 79 -4.48 3.26 -13.42
C ASP A 79 -5.36 1.99 -13.46
N ALA A 80 -4.95 0.90 -12.81
CA ALA A 80 -5.74 -0.33 -12.72
C ALA A 80 -7.09 -0.13 -12.00
N VAL A 81 -7.15 0.72 -10.97
CA VAL A 81 -8.41 1.09 -10.30
C VAL A 81 -9.37 1.79 -11.27
N ASN A 82 -8.87 2.65 -12.15
CA ASN A 82 -9.69 3.33 -13.16
C ASN A 82 -10.24 2.34 -14.19
N GLU A 83 -9.46 1.34 -14.59
CA GLU A 83 -9.90 0.29 -15.50
C GLU A 83 -11.05 -0.53 -14.89
N VAL A 84 -10.90 -0.94 -13.63
CA VAL A 84 -11.95 -1.71 -12.91
C VAL A 84 -13.22 -0.88 -12.67
N ASN A 85 -13.11 0.45 -12.55
CA ASN A 85 -14.28 1.33 -12.39
C ASN A 85 -15.32 1.20 -13.54
N GLY A 86 -14.88 0.81 -14.74
CA GLY A 86 -15.77 0.51 -15.87
C GLY A 86 -16.70 -0.67 -15.63
N PHE A 87 -16.28 -1.63 -14.80
CA PHE A 87 -16.98 -2.88 -14.50
C PHE A 87 -17.88 -2.79 -13.28
N ILE A 88 -17.78 -1.73 -12.48
CA ILE A 88 -18.60 -1.57 -11.28
C ILE A 88 -20.05 -1.23 -11.66
N PRO A 89 -21.05 -2.03 -11.21
CA PRO A 89 -22.44 -1.77 -11.50
C PRO A 89 -22.98 -0.60 -10.67
N GLY A 90 -23.82 0.21 -11.30
CA GLY A 90 -24.54 1.31 -10.65
C GLY A 90 -23.68 2.53 -10.26
N THR A 91 -24.33 3.64 -10.00
CA THR A 91 -23.68 4.91 -9.65
C THR A 91 -23.10 4.90 -8.23
N THR A 92 -23.77 4.24 -7.29
CA THR A 92 -23.35 4.15 -5.88
C THR A 92 -22.04 3.38 -5.71
N GLY A 93 -21.84 2.28 -6.45
CA GLY A 93 -20.59 1.52 -6.42
C GLY A 93 -19.41 2.34 -6.94
N LYS A 94 -19.61 3.03 -8.07
CA LYS A 94 -18.59 3.92 -8.67
C LYS A 94 -18.21 5.07 -7.73
N GLN A 95 -19.19 5.68 -7.07
CA GLN A 95 -18.93 6.71 -6.06
C GLN A 95 -18.12 6.17 -4.87
N ALA A 96 -18.42 4.95 -4.40
CA ALA A 96 -17.67 4.33 -3.32
C ALA A 96 -16.20 4.07 -3.72
N LEU A 97 -15.95 3.55 -4.93
CA LEU A 97 -14.59 3.35 -5.42
C LEU A 97 -13.83 4.68 -5.59
N GLU A 98 -14.48 5.70 -6.15
CA GLU A 98 -13.88 7.03 -6.30
C GLU A 98 -13.55 7.67 -4.94
N GLN A 99 -14.39 7.46 -3.92
CA GLN A 99 -14.08 7.89 -2.56
C GLN A 99 -12.83 7.19 -2.01
N ARG A 100 -12.71 5.86 -2.18
CA ARG A 100 -11.50 5.11 -1.77
C ARG A 100 -10.24 5.57 -2.50
N LYS A 101 -10.36 5.86 -3.80
CA LYS A 101 -9.27 6.41 -4.60
C LYS A 101 -8.82 7.77 -4.07
N ARG A 102 -9.75 8.67 -3.70
CA ARG A 102 -9.42 9.97 -3.10
C ARG A 102 -8.72 9.82 -1.74
N GLU A 103 -9.19 8.90 -0.90
CA GLU A 103 -8.55 8.59 0.38
C GLU A 103 -7.13 8.06 0.17
N PHE A 104 -6.95 7.10 -0.73
CA PHE A 104 -5.63 6.57 -1.07
C PHE A 104 -4.65 7.66 -1.55
N VAL A 105 -5.10 8.57 -2.44
CA VAL A 105 -4.28 9.71 -2.88
C VAL A 105 -3.92 10.64 -1.72
N LYS A 106 -4.85 10.89 -0.79
CA LYS A 106 -4.58 11.67 0.43
C LYS A 106 -3.47 11.04 1.27
N PHE A 107 -3.51 9.72 1.47
CA PHE A 107 -2.47 9.00 2.23
C PHE A 107 -1.14 8.92 1.48
N SER A 108 -1.14 8.82 0.14
CA SER A 108 0.08 8.89 -0.68
C SER A 108 0.78 10.25 -0.56
N LYS A 109 0.02 11.35 -0.58
CA LYS A 109 0.56 12.69 -0.30
C LYS A 109 1.12 12.81 1.11
N ARG A 110 0.43 12.25 2.11
CA ARG A 110 0.91 12.21 3.49
C ARG A 110 2.24 11.44 3.60
N PHE A 111 2.33 10.25 3.01
CA PHE A 111 3.57 9.46 2.94
C PHE A 111 4.72 10.28 2.33
N SER A 112 4.47 10.97 1.23
CA SER A 112 5.46 11.84 0.58
C SER A 112 5.93 12.98 1.48
N ASN A 113 5.03 13.61 2.24
CA ASN A 113 5.39 14.63 3.21
C ASN A 113 6.17 14.05 4.39
N THR A 114 5.81 12.87 4.86
CA THR A 114 6.54 12.16 5.93
C THR A 114 7.96 11.80 5.49
N LEU A 115 8.18 11.40 4.24
CA LEU A 115 9.53 11.20 3.69
C LEU A 115 10.35 12.50 3.72
N LYS A 116 9.76 13.64 3.36
CA LYS A 116 10.45 14.94 3.44
C LYS A 116 10.89 15.28 4.85
N GLU A 117 10.03 15.02 5.84
CA GLU A 117 10.38 15.24 7.24
C GLU A 117 11.41 14.23 7.74
N TYR A 118 11.34 12.97 7.30
CA TYR A 118 12.37 11.97 7.58
C TYR A 118 13.76 12.41 7.10
N PHE A 119 13.89 12.92 5.88
CA PHE A 119 15.19 13.41 5.39
C PHE A 119 15.73 14.63 6.15
N LYS A 120 14.89 15.35 6.91
CA LYS A 120 15.30 16.46 7.77
C LYS A 120 15.63 16.02 9.20
N GLN A 121 14.81 15.13 9.77
CA GLN A 121 14.80 14.83 11.21
C GLN A 121 15.31 13.42 11.54
N GLY A 122 15.41 12.52 10.56
CA GLY A 122 15.88 11.14 10.74
C GLY A 122 14.87 10.18 11.39
N LEU A 123 13.63 10.60 11.62
CA LEU A 123 12.62 9.80 12.34
C LEU A 123 11.96 8.74 11.43
N ALA A 124 12.51 7.52 11.42
CA ALA A 124 12.05 6.41 10.59
C ALA A 124 10.63 5.89 10.93
N ASP A 125 10.24 5.92 12.21
CA ASP A 125 8.96 5.40 12.69
C ASP A 125 7.75 6.01 11.98
N ALA A 126 7.81 7.33 11.72
CA ALA A 126 6.75 8.02 11.01
C ALA A 126 6.60 7.48 9.58
N VAL A 127 7.71 7.13 8.93
CA VAL A 127 7.71 6.54 7.58
C VAL A 127 7.03 5.17 7.63
N PHE A 128 7.38 4.31 8.59
CA PHE A 128 6.77 2.99 8.74
C PHE A 128 5.26 3.08 8.96
N ILE A 129 4.81 3.94 9.87
CA ILE A 129 3.38 4.17 10.12
C ILE A 129 2.68 4.64 8.85
N SER A 130 3.27 5.61 8.13
CA SER A 130 2.67 6.13 6.89
C SER A 130 2.61 5.09 5.77
N ALA A 131 3.57 4.17 5.70
CA ALA A 131 3.55 3.04 4.77
C ALA A 131 2.48 2.01 5.13
N LEU A 132 2.27 1.70 6.43
CA LEU A 132 1.16 0.84 6.89
C LEU A 132 -0.19 1.41 6.47
N TYR A 133 -0.38 2.71 6.60
CA TYR A 133 -1.62 3.35 6.14
C TYR A 133 -1.82 3.19 4.64
N LEU A 134 -0.77 3.28 3.81
CA LEU A 134 -0.88 3.03 2.38
C LEU A 134 -1.30 1.60 2.07
N ILE A 135 -0.70 0.61 2.73
CA ILE A 135 -1.08 -0.81 2.60
C ILE A 135 -2.56 -0.99 2.97
N HIS A 136 -3.00 -0.41 4.09
CA HIS A 136 -4.39 -0.48 4.51
C HIS A 136 -5.34 0.16 3.47
N GLN A 137 -4.99 1.33 2.93
CA GLN A 137 -5.81 1.96 1.88
C GLN A 137 -5.86 1.13 0.59
N THR A 138 -4.76 0.47 0.22
CA THR A 138 -4.74 -0.50 -0.88
C THR A 138 -5.72 -1.64 -0.62
N ASN A 139 -5.72 -2.23 0.58
CA ASN A 139 -6.66 -3.30 0.93
C ASN A 139 -8.12 -2.81 0.92
N MET A 140 -8.39 -1.58 1.35
CA MET A 140 -9.74 -0.99 1.30
C MET A 140 -10.27 -0.79 -0.12
N ILE A 141 -9.39 -0.47 -1.08
CA ILE A 141 -9.75 -0.42 -2.50
C ILE A 141 -10.19 -1.82 -2.96
N ILE A 142 -9.37 -2.85 -2.71
CA ILE A 142 -9.66 -4.22 -3.13
C ILE A 142 -10.96 -4.73 -2.50
N ALA A 143 -11.14 -4.54 -1.19
CA ALA A 143 -12.36 -4.92 -0.48
C ALA A 143 -13.61 -4.22 -1.04
N THR A 144 -13.49 -2.94 -1.43
CA THR A 144 -14.60 -2.20 -2.04
C THR A 144 -14.92 -2.75 -3.44
N VAL A 145 -13.91 -3.02 -4.27
CA VAL A 145 -14.13 -3.64 -5.58
C VAL A 145 -14.80 -5.00 -5.43
N LYS A 146 -14.31 -5.84 -4.51
CA LYS A 146 -14.87 -7.15 -4.18
C LYS A 146 -16.35 -7.03 -3.82
N GLN A 147 -16.68 -6.23 -2.81
CA GLN A 147 -18.07 -6.02 -2.35
C GLN A 147 -19.02 -5.50 -3.44
N LYS A 148 -18.52 -4.78 -4.45
CA LYS A 148 -19.35 -4.20 -5.50
C LYS A 148 -19.41 -5.04 -6.77
N CYS A 149 -18.54 -6.03 -6.93
CA CYS A 149 -18.36 -6.79 -8.16
C CYS A 149 -18.49 -8.31 -7.99
N GLU A 150 -18.46 -8.81 -6.76
CA GLU A 150 -18.67 -10.21 -6.34
C GLU A 150 -19.83 -10.26 -5.34
#